data_AF-A0A842T2A2-F1
#
_entry.id   AF-A0A842T2A2-F1
#
_cell.length_a   1.000
_cell.length_b   1.000
_cell.length_c   1.000
_cell.angle_alpha   90.00
_cell.angle_beta   90.00
_cell.angle_gamma   90.00
#
_symmetry.space_group_name_H-M   'P 1'
#
loop_
_entity.id
_entity.type
_entity.pdbx_description
1 polymer ?
#
loop_
_entity_poly.entity_id
_entity_poly.type
_entity_poly.pdbx_seq_one_letter_code
_entity_poly.pdbx_strand_id
1 'polypeptide(L)'
;MAKKKPDTLKNLKKPLRALSLGIAMAGLFVLLIFSVMINDAMDKTRDSIIQNIDITRQNFIEIEGALDTLDDGLNTTENAVDSLEDSIAPLSEGLGSTADALDSTSSVLSGLGTIGIDVTGMQEDFSGAASSLRESSQQLNQTAGSLEQQKTTFSNLKQDLQEMKGKIRTQRETLGQTKKTIEDVFSLIKIANVLFFFVVVSMFFMLTLNSLAGLI
;
A
#
# COMPACT_ATOMS: atom_id res chain seq x y z
N MET A 1 60.84 -9.80 -74.03
CA MET A 1 59.47 -10.35 -74.07
C MET A 1 58.75 -9.98 -72.78
N ALA A 2 57.88 -8.97 -72.80
CA ALA A 2 57.08 -8.57 -71.63
C ALA A 2 55.75 -9.37 -71.61
N LYS A 3 55.55 -10.18 -70.56
CA LYS A 3 54.31 -10.95 -70.35
C LYS A 3 53.20 -10.01 -69.84
N LYS A 4 52.16 -9.82 -70.66
CA LYS A 4 50.93 -9.10 -70.36
C LYS A 4 50.14 -9.88 -69.29
N LYS A 5 49.94 -9.30 -68.09
CA LYS A 5 49.08 -9.88 -67.03
C LYS A 5 47.60 -9.80 -67.46
N PRO A 6 46.76 -10.80 -67.12
CA PRO A 6 45.43 -10.95 -67.72
C PRO A 6 44.37 -10.00 -67.14
N ASP A 7 43.57 -9.38 -68.02
CA ASP A 7 42.49 -8.42 -67.76
C ASP A 7 41.21 -9.03 -67.14
N THR A 8 41.15 -10.35 -66.97
CA THR A 8 39.97 -11.08 -66.46
C THR A 8 39.60 -10.75 -65.01
N LEU A 9 40.58 -10.40 -64.18
CA LEU A 9 40.39 -10.00 -62.77
C LEU A 9 39.73 -8.61 -62.61
N LYS A 10 39.76 -7.74 -63.64
CA LYS A 10 39.09 -6.44 -63.61
C LYS A 10 37.59 -6.57 -63.89
N ASN A 11 37.20 -7.51 -64.75
CA ASN A 11 35.80 -7.69 -65.18
C ASN A 11 34.92 -8.34 -64.11
N LEU A 12 35.49 -9.11 -63.18
CA LEU A 12 34.74 -9.73 -62.08
C LEU A 12 34.50 -8.78 -60.88
N LYS A 13 35.28 -7.71 -60.74
CA LYS A 13 35.21 -6.78 -59.60
C LYS A 13 33.99 -5.85 -59.65
N LYS A 14 33.54 -5.46 -60.84
CA LYS A 14 32.38 -4.59 -61.04
C LYS A 14 31.05 -5.22 -60.59
N PRO A 15 30.68 -6.45 -61.01
CA PRO A 15 29.44 -7.08 -60.53
C PRO A 15 29.50 -7.41 -59.04
N LEU A 16 30.67 -7.78 -58.48
CA LEU A 16 30.82 -7.99 -57.04
C LEU A 16 30.56 -6.70 -56.23
N ARG A 17 31.05 -5.55 -56.71
CA ARG A 17 30.83 -4.23 -56.08
C ARG A 17 29.39 -3.74 -56.20
N ALA A 18 28.71 -4.05 -57.32
CA ALA A 18 27.29 -3.78 -57.49
C ALA A 18 26.43 -4.64 -56.54
N LEU A 19 26.80 -5.92 -56.38
CA LEU A 19 26.16 -6.83 -55.42
C LEU A 19 26.33 -6.33 -53.98
N SER A 20 27.54 -5.94 -53.58
CA SER A 20 27.79 -5.42 -52.23
C SER A 20 27.05 -4.11 -51.96
N LEU A 21 26.91 -3.24 -52.97
CA LEU A 21 26.10 -2.03 -52.88
C LEU A 21 24.61 -2.36 -52.67
N GLY A 22 24.07 -3.33 -53.41
CA GLY A 22 22.69 -3.81 -53.24
C GLY A 22 22.44 -4.38 -51.84
N ILE A 23 23.35 -5.20 -51.32
CA ILE A 23 23.27 -5.76 -49.97
C ILE A 23 23.31 -4.65 -48.91
N ALA A 24 24.19 -3.65 -49.07
CA ALA A 24 24.28 -2.53 -48.13
C ALA A 24 22.99 -1.69 -48.08
N MET A 25 22.37 -1.42 -49.23
CA MET A 25 21.10 -0.69 -49.31
C MET A 25 19.93 -1.48 -48.71
N ALA A 26 19.86 -2.79 -48.98
CA ALA A 26 18.86 -3.67 -48.37
C ALA A 26 19.05 -3.74 -46.83
N GLY A 27 20.30 -3.82 -46.37
CA GLY A 27 20.64 -3.80 -44.95
C GLY A 27 20.18 -2.53 -44.24
N LEU A 28 20.39 -1.35 -44.85
CA LEU A 28 19.91 -0.07 -44.33
C LEU A 28 18.37 -0.03 -44.20
N PHE A 29 17.65 -0.56 -45.18
CA PHE A 29 16.18 -0.59 -45.16
C PHE A 29 15.65 -1.50 -44.04
N VAL A 30 16.24 -2.68 -43.87
CA VAL A 30 15.90 -3.61 -42.78
C VAL A 30 16.16 -2.95 -41.42
N LEU A 31 17.29 -2.26 -41.25
CA LEU A 31 17.62 -1.55 -40.01
C LEU A 31 16.63 -0.43 -39.68
N LEU A 32 16.14 0.31 -40.67
CA LEU A 32 15.10 1.33 -40.49
C LEU A 32 13.81 0.73 -39.94
N ILE A 33 13.35 -0.39 -40.53
CA ILE A 33 12.16 -1.10 -40.07
C ILE A 33 12.34 -1.55 -38.61
N PHE A 34 13.46 -2.20 -38.29
CA PHE A 34 13.73 -2.65 -36.93
C PHE A 34 13.81 -1.50 -35.93
N SER A 35 14.45 -0.38 -36.29
CA SER A 35 14.54 0.80 -35.42
C SER A 35 13.16 1.35 -35.04
N VAL A 36 12.26 1.47 -36.03
CA VAL A 36 10.87 1.92 -35.80
C VAL A 36 10.09 0.92 -34.95
N MET A 37 10.20 -0.39 -35.23
CA MET A 37 9.52 -1.43 -34.45
C MET A 37 9.98 -1.47 -33.00
N ILE A 38 11.30 -1.34 -32.76
CA ILE A 38 11.86 -1.29 -31.40
C ILE A 38 11.32 -0.06 -30.66
N ASN A 39 11.25 1.10 -31.31
CA ASN A 39 10.74 2.32 -30.67
C ASN A 39 9.26 2.21 -30.28
N ASP A 40 8.40 1.70 -31.17
CA ASP A 40 6.98 1.47 -30.88
C ASP A 40 6.78 0.43 -29.75
N ALA A 41 7.54 -0.67 -29.78
CA ALA A 41 7.50 -1.66 -28.72
C ALA A 41 7.94 -1.09 -27.37
N MET A 42 8.99 -0.24 -27.35
CA MET A 42 9.44 0.44 -26.13
C MET A 42 8.39 1.41 -25.60
N ASP A 43 7.72 2.17 -26.46
CA ASP A 43 6.66 3.09 -26.05
C ASP A 43 5.48 2.36 -25.42
N LYS A 44 4.98 1.31 -26.07
CA LYS A 44 3.93 0.46 -25.50
C LYS A 44 4.33 -0.16 -24.17
N THR A 45 5.58 -0.60 -24.06
CA THR A 45 6.12 -1.18 -22.82
C THR A 45 6.18 -0.13 -21.71
N ARG A 46 6.68 1.07 -22.01
CA ARG A 46 6.72 2.20 -21.07
C ARG A 46 5.33 2.56 -20.60
N ASP A 47 4.40 2.79 -21.53
CA ASP A 47 3.05 3.24 -21.20
C ASP A 47 2.32 2.23 -20.31
N SER A 48 2.44 0.93 -20.60
CA SER A 48 1.90 -0.14 -19.76
C SER A 48 2.50 -0.13 -18.34
N ILE A 49 3.81 0.02 -18.21
CA ILE A 49 4.48 0.09 -16.91
C ILE A 49 4.02 1.34 -16.13
N ILE A 50 4.00 2.50 -16.77
CA ILE A 50 3.58 3.77 -16.18
C ILE A 50 2.12 3.70 -15.72
N GLN A 51 1.24 3.15 -16.54
CA GLN A 51 -0.17 2.94 -16.20
C GLN A 51 -0.33 2.03 -14.96
N ASN A 52 0.41 0.92 -14.90
CA ASN A 52 0.36 0.00 -13.76
C ASN A 52 0.86 0.68 -12.46
N ILE A 53 1.89 1.52 -12.56
CA ILE A 53 2.36 2.31 -11.41
C ILE A 53 1.30 3.30 -10.97
N ASP A 54 0.65 4.01 -11.90
CA ASP A 54 -0.40 4.97 -11.57
C ASP A 54 -1.61 4.31 -10.92
N ILE A 55 -2.06 3.15 -11.42
CA ILE A 55 -3.11 2.34 -10.80
C ILE A 55 -2.71 1.94 -9.38
N THR A 56 -1.48 1.44 -9.20
CA THR A 56 -1.00 1.02 -7.87
C THR A 56 -0.92 2.20 -6.89
N ARG A 57 -0.48 3.38 -7.35
CA ARG A 57 -0.46 4.60 -6.53
C ARG A 57 -1.87 5.06 -6.17
N GLN A 58 -2.84 4.93 -7.07
CA GLN A 58 -4.23 5.24 -6.82
C GLN A 58 -4.82 4.29 -5.75
N ASN A 59 -4.53 2.99 -5.85
CA ASN A 59 -4.94 2.03 -4.82
C ASN A 59 -4.38 2.40 -3.44
N PHE A 60 -3.12 2.88 -3.35
CA PHE A 60 -2.58 3.36 -2.08
C PHE A 60 -3.30 4.60 -1.54
N ILE A 61 -3.75 5.53 -2.40
CA ILE A 61 -4.56 6.68 -1.97
C ILE A 61 -5.90 6.19 -1.39
N GLU A 62 -6.54 5.22 -2.03
CA GLU A 62 -7.80 4.65 -1.54
C GLU A 62 -7.62 3.93 -0.20
N ILE A 63 -6.52 3.19 -0.03
CA ILE A 63 -6.20 2.56 1.26
C ILE A 63 -5.92 3.61 2.33
N GLU A 64 -5.20 4.70 2.03
CA GLU A 64 -5.02 5.82 2.98
C GLU A 64 -6.38 6.37 3.44
N GLY A 65 -7.33 6.56 2.52
CA GLY A 65 -8.68 7.03 2.88
C GLY A 65 -9.48 6.03 3.71
N ALA A 66 -9.33 4.72 3.44
CA ALA A 66 -9.94 3.67 4.26
C ALA A 66 -9.35 3.64 5.69
N LEU A 67 -8.04 3.86 5.83
CA LEU A 67 -7.39 3.97 7.14
C LEU A 67 -7.87 5.21 7.90
N ASP A 68 -8.10 6.34 7.23
CA ASP A 68 -8.65 7.54 7.87
C ASP A 68 -10.06 7.29 8.42
N THR A 69 -10.90 6.61 7.64
CA THR A 69 -12.24 6.21 8.10
C THR A 69 -12.18 5.27 9.30
N LEU A 70 -11.19 4.37 9.35
CA LEU A 70 -11.00 3.45 10.47
C LEU A 70 -10.52 4.19 11.73
N ASP A 71 -9.63 5.19 11.60
CA ASP A 71 -9.21 6.04 12.72
C ASP A 71 -10.39 6.80 13.32
N ASP A 72 -11.25 7.40 12.49
CA ASP A 72 -12.48 8.07 12.94
C ASP A 72 -13.43 7.11 13.66
N GLY A 73 -13.56 5.87 13.17
CA GLY A 73 -14.35 4.81 13.79
C GLY A 73 -13.79 4.40 15.16
N LEU A 74 -12.46 4.29 15.29
CA LEU A 74 -11.81 4.02 16.57
C LEU A 74 -12.03 5.16 17.56
N ASN A 75 -11.86 6.41 17.14
CA ASN A 75 -12.11 7.59 17.99
C ASN A 75 -13.57 7.63 18.48
N THR A 76 -14.53 7.30 17.61
CA THR A 76 -15.95 7.22 18.00
C THR A 76 -16.20 6.12 19.02
N THR A 77 -15.55 4.96 18.86
CA THR A 77 -15.69 3.82 19.78
C THR A 77 -15.04 4.12 21.13
N GLU A 78 -13.87 4.77 21.13
CA GLU A 78 -13.18 5.21 22.35
C GLU A 78 -14.06 6.16 23.17
N ASN A 79 -14.67 7.18 22.53
CA ASN A 79 -15.61 8.09 23.20
C ASN A 79 -16.84 7.37 23.78
N ALA A 80 -17.35 6.34 23.10
CA ALA A 80 -18.47 5.55 23.60
C ALA A 80 -18.07 4.72 24.83
N VAL A 81 -16.83 4.20 24.85
CA VAL A 81 -16.29 3.51 26.01
C VAL A 81 -16.08 4.45 27.19
N ASP A 82 -15.54 5.65 26.97
CA ASP A 82 -15.41 6.68 28.01
C ASP A 82 -16.78 7.02 28.62
N SER A 83 -17.80 7.19 27.78
CA SER A 83 -19.17 7.47 28.24
C SER A 83 -19.79 6.33 29.07
N LEU A 84 -19.45 5.08 28.75
CA LEU A 84 -19.87 3.92 29.54
C LEU A 84 -19.14 3.88 30.88
N GLU A 85 -17.84 4.15 30.90
CA GLU A 85 -17.03 4.23 32.11
C GLU A 85 -17.59 5.28 33.09
N ASP A 86 -17.88 6.48 32.58
CA ASP A 86 -18.51 7.58 33.32
C ASP A 86 -19.89 7.22 33.90
N SER A 87 -20.61 6.29 33.27
CA SER A 87 -21.94 5.85 33.72
C SER A 87 -21.86 4.69 34.72
N ILE A 88 -20.89 3.79 34.56
CA ILE A 88 -20.74 2.58 35.37
C ILE A 88 -20.26 2.91 36.78
N ALA A 89 -19.31 3.83 36.92
CA ALA A 89 -18.76 4.23 38.22
C ALA A 89 -19.86 4.71 39.21
N PRO A 90 -20.68 5.73 38.90
CA PRO A 90 -21.72 6.19 39.82
C PRO A 90 -22.82 5.16 40.04
N LEU A 91 -23.11 4.31 39.05
CA LEU A 91 -24.09 3.23 39.20
C LEU A 91 -23.60 2.18 40.20
N SER A 92 -22.33 1.76 40.10
CA SER A 92 -21.72 0.83 41.04
C SER A 92 -21.70 1.37 42.47
N GLU A 93 -21.31 2.64 42.64
CA GLU A 93 -21.34 3.32 43.94
C GLU A 93 -22.75 3.43 44.53
N GLY A 94 -23.75 3.75 43.68
CA GLY A 94 -25.15 3.84 44.09
C GLY A 94 -25.74 2.50 44.53
N LEU A 95 -25.39 1.40 43.85
CA LEU A 95 -25.77 0.05 44.25
C LEU A 95 -25.13 -0.34 45.58
N GLY A 96 -23.84 -0.04 45.78
CA GLY A 96 -23.15 -0.26 47.07
C GLY A 96 -23.81 0.50 48.21
N SER A 97 -24.08 1.79 48.00
CA SER A 97 -24.75 2.64 49.01
C SER A 97 -26.16 2.15 49.34
N THR A 98 -26.91 1.67 48.33
CA THR A 98 -28.24 1.10 48.54
C THR A 98 -28.15 -0.22 49.31
N ALA A 99 -27.19 -1.08 48.99
CA ALA A 99 -26.96 -2.32 49.72
C ALA A 99 -26.67 -2.07 51.21
N ASP A 100 -25.84 -1.08 51.52
CA ASP A 100 -25.51 -0.72 52.91
C ASP A 100 -26.73 -0.17 53.67
N ALA A 101 -27.62 0.58 52.99
CA ALA A 101 -28.88 1.04 53.57
C ALA A 101 -29.86 -0.12 53.85
N LEU A 102 -29.91 -1.12 52.96
CA LEU A 102 -30.73 -2.32 53.15
C LEU A 102 -30.21 -3.18 54.29
N ASP A 103 -28.90 -3.37 54.41
CA ASP A 103 -28.28 -4.08 55.55
C ASP A 103 -28.56 -3.38 56.88
N SER A 104 -28.48 -2.04 56.89
CA SER A 104 -28.82 -1.25 58.07
C SER A 104 -30.29 -1.43 58.46
N THR A 105 -31.19 -1.49 57.49
CA THR A 105 -32.63 -1.74 57.70
C THR A 105 -32.86 -3.16 58.23
N SER A 106 -32.21 -4.17 57.64
CA SER A 106 -32.25 -5.56 58.11
C SER A 106 -31.80 -5.67 59.57
N SER A 107 -30.73 -4.96 59.94
CA SER A 107 -30.22 -4.91 61.31
C SER A 107 -31.20 -4.29 62.31
N VAL A 108 -31.91 -3.22 61.91
CA VAL A 108 -32.97 -2.60 62.74
C VAL A 108 -34.14 -3.58 62.95
N LEU A 109 -34.55 -4.30 61.90
CA LEU A 109 -35.60 -5.31 62.00
C LEU A 109 -35.21 -6.43 62.96
N SER A 110 -33.96 -6.91 62.94
CA SER A 110 -33.49 -7.89 63.93
C SER A 110 -33.70 -7.41 65.37
N GLY A 111 -33.50 -6.11 65.63
CA GLY A 111 -33.80 -5.48 66.93
C GLY A 111 -35.28 -5.59 67.33
N LEU A 112 -36.22 -5.42 66.38
CA LEU A 112 -37.66 -5.59 66.63
C LEU A 112 -38.04 -7.06 66.89
N GLY A 113 -37.35 -8.01 66.25
CA GLY A 113 -37.49 -9.43 66.53
C GLY A 113 -37.22 -9.78 68.00
N THR A 114 -36.26 -9.10 68.64
CA THR A 114 -35.90 -9.36 70.04
C THR A 114 -36.98 -8.95 71.06
N ILE A 115 -37.93 -8.08 70.67
CA ILE A 115 -39.04 -7.64 71.52
C ILE A 115 -40.36 -8.34 71.17
N GLY A 116 -40.33 -9.41 70.38
CA GLY A 116 -41.46 -10.31 70.12
C GLY A 116 -42.31 -9.97 68.90
N ILE A 117 -41.85 -9.07 68.01
CA ILE A 117 -42.51 -8.81 66.72
C ILE A 117 -41.88 -9.73 65.67
N ASP A 118 -42.67 -10.59 65.03
CA ASP A 118 -42.18 -11.43 63.94
C ASP A 118 -41.94 -10.59 62.67
N VAL A 119 -40.68 -10.38 62.34
CA VAL A 119 -40.19 -9.66 61.16
C VAL A 119 -39.19 -10.49 60.35
N THR A 120 -39.12 -11.79 60.64
CA THR A 120 -38.04 -12.67 60.19
C THR A 120 -37.96 -12.75 58.65
N GLY A 121 -39.11 -12.86 57.98
CA GLY A 121 -39.17 -12.84 56.50
C GLY A 121 -38.72 -11.51 55.89
N MET A 122 -39.08 -10.38 56.49
CA MET A 122 -38.63 -9.06 56.00
C MET A 122 -37.13 -8.88 56.17
N GLN A 123 -36.56 -9.37 57.27
CA GLN A 123 -35.12 -9.33 57.51
C GLN A 123 -34.35 -10.09 56.42
N GLU A 124 -34.80 -11.31 56.10
CA GLU A 124 -34.21 -12.16 55.06
C GLU A 124 -34.33 -11.50 53.68
N ASP A 125 -35.49 -10.93 53.34
CA ASP A 125 -35.69 -10.21 52.07
C ASP A 125 -34.74 -9.02 51.91
N PHE A 126 -34.57 -8.20 52.96
CA PHE A 126 -33.67 -7.06 52.91
C PHE A 126 -32.19 -7.46 52.83
N SER A 127 -31.79 -8.50 53.58
CA SER A 127 -30.41 -9.01 53.52
C SER A 127 -30.12 -9.65 52.16
N GLY A 128 -31.08 -10.40 51.60
CA GLY A 128 -30.98 -10.97 50.26
C GLY A 128 -30.85 -9.88 49.19
N ALA A 129 -31.69 -8.86 49.24
CA ALA A 129 -31.62 -7.72 48.33
C ALA A 129 -30.28 -6.96 48.45
N ALA A 130 -29.77 -6.74 49.66
CA ALA A 130 -28.45 -6.14 49.87
C ALA A 130 -27.33 -6.98 49.22
N SER A 131 -27.35 -8.30 49.39
CA SER A 131 -26.39 -9.21 48.76
C SER A 131 -26.43 -9.11 47.23
N SER A 132 -27.61 -9.15 46.62
CA SER A 132 -27.77 -9.05 45.16
C SER A 132 -27.30 -7.70 44.61
N LEU A 133 -27.52 -6.60 45.34
CA LEU A 133 -27.01 -5.28 44.94
C LEU A 133 -25.48 -5.22 45.02
N ARG A 134 -24.85 -5.82 46.04
CA ARG A 134 -23.38 -5.90 46.12
C ARG A 134 -22.80 -6.74 45.00
N GLU A 135 -23.40 -7.88 44.67
CA GLU A 135 -23.00 -8.69 43.52
C GLU A 135 -23.10 -7.89 42.21
N SER A 136 -24.19 -7.15 42.02
CA SER A 136 -24.38 -6.28 40.86
C SER A 136 -23.31 -5.18 40.78
N SER A 137 -22.98 -4.52 41.90
CA SER A 137 -21.89 -3.54 41.98
C SER A 137 -20.53 -4.17 41.63
N GLN A 138 -20.24 -5.37 42.12
CA GLN A 138 -19.01 -6.09 41.77
C GLN A 138 -18.93 -6.40 40.27
N GLN A 139 -20.03 -6.84 39.66
CA GLN A 139 -20.09 -7.09 38.21
C GLN A 139 -19.88 -5.80 37.39
N LEU A 140 -20.42 -4.68 37.84
CA LEU A 140 -20.19 -3.38 37.23
C LEU A 140 -18.71 -2.96 37.33
N ASN A 141 -18.07 -3.14 38.48
CA ASN A 141 -16.64 -2.86 38.65
C ASN A 141 -15.77 -3.76 37.74
N GLN A 142 -16.13 -5.03 37.59
CA GLN A 142 -15.48 -5.94 36.63
C GLN A 142 -15.67 -5.48 35.18
N THR A 143 -16.85 -4.96 34.86
CA THR A 143 -17.14 -4.39 33.54
C THR A 143 -16.29 -3.15 33.28
N ALA A 144 -16.17 -2.24 34.25
CA ALA A 144 -15.29 -1.07 34.15
C ALA A 144 -13.82 -1.48 33.91
N GLY A 145 -13.31 -2.45 34.65
CA GLY A 145 -11.95 -2.97 34.42
C GLY A 145 -11.76 -3.60 33.04
N SER A 146 -12.80 -4.20 32.47
CA SER A 146 -12.76 -4.74 31.10
C SER A 146 -12.76 -3.63 30.04
N LEU A 147 -13.49 -2.54 30.28
CA LEU A 147 -13.49 -1.35 29.41
C LEU A 147 -12.12 -0.65 29.40
N GLU A 148 -11.44 -0.57 30.54
CA GLU A 148 -10.08 -0.04 30.63
C GLU A 148 -9.08 -0.85 29.79
N GLN A 149 -9.20 -2.19 29.79
CA GLN A 149 -8.41 -3.06 28.93
C GLN A 149 -8.71 -2.83 27.44
N GLN A 150 -9.98 -2.57 27.09
CA GLN A 150 -10.37 -2.22 25.73
C GLN A 150 -9.76 -0.88 25.28
N LYS A 151 -9.72 0.14 26.14
CA LYS A 151 -9.05 1.43 25.84
C LYS A 151 -7.57 1.25 25.51
N THR A 152 -6.88 0.43 26.30
CA THR A 152 -5.48 0.08 26.02
C THR A 152 -5.35 -0.60 24.65
N THR A 153 -6.27 -1.51 24.32
CA THR A 153 -6.32 -2.17 23.02
C THR A 153 -6.54 -1.18 21.88
N PHE A 154 -7.47 -0.22 22.04
CA PHE A 154 -7.73 0.82 21.04
C PHE A 154 -6.53 1.74 20.84
N SER A 155 -5.83 2.13 21.91
CA SER A 155 -4.60 2.92 21.82
C SER A 155 -3.54 2.20 20.98
N ASN A 156 -3.34 0.90 21.20
CA ASN A 156 -2.40 0.11 20.42
C ASN A 156 -2.83 0.00 18.94
N LEU A 157 -4.11 -0.25 18.68
CA LEU A 157 -4.66 -0.28 17.32
C LEU A 157 -4.47 1.05 16.58
N LYS A 158 -4.65 2.17 17.28
CA LYS A 158 -4.45 3.51 16.73
C LYS A 158 -2.98 3.75 16.38
N GLN A 159 -2.05 3.30 17.22
CA GLN A 159 -0.63 3.35 16.91
C GLN A 159 -0.31 2.51 15.65
N ASP A 160 -0.79 1.25 15.60
CA ASP A 160 -0.57 0.37 14.44
C ASP A 160 -1.12 0.97 13.15
N LEU A 161 -2.28 1.63 13.22
CA LEU A 161 -2.90 2.33 12.10
C LEU A 161 -2.02 3.49 11.61
N GLN A 162 -1.50 4.31 12.53
CA GLN A 162 -0.60 5.40 12.19
C GLN A 162 0.69 4.90 11.52
N GLU A 163 1.27 3.82 12.05
CA GLU A 163 2.44 3.18 11.45
C GLU A 163 2.13 2.65 10.04
N MET A 164 0.97 2.02 9.85
CA MET A 164 0.53 1.52 8.55
C MET A 164 0.35 2.66 7.54
N LYS A 165 -0.30 3.75 7.94
CA LYS A 165 -0.47 4.94 7.11
C LYS A 165 0.88 5.53 6.69
N GLY A 166 1.85 5.58 7.61
CA GLY A 166 3.22 6.01 7.33
C GLY A 166 3.92 5.11 6.29
N LYS A 167 3.79 3.78 6.44
CA LYS A 167 4.36 2.81 5.49
C LYS A 167 3.75 2.94 4.10
N ILE A 168 2.43 3.05 3.99
CA ILE A 168 1.72 3.22 2.71
C ILE A 168 2.15 4.51 2.02
N ARG A 169 2.21 5.61 2.76
CA ARG A 169 2.68 6.89 2.23
C ARG A 169 4.08 6.78 1.63
N THR A 170 4.99 6.13 2.36
CA THR A 170 6.37 5.90 1.91
C THR A 170 6.41 5.04 0.64
N GLN A 171 5.60 3.99 0.56
CA GLN A 171 5.49 3.15 -0.65
C GLN A 171 4.96 3.95 -1.84
N ARG A 172 3.93 4.79 -1.64
CA ARG A 172 3.37 5.65 -2.69
C ARG A 172 4.39 6.67 -3.21
N GLU A 173 5.19 7.26 -2.32
CA GLU A 173 6.27 8.18 -2.68
C GLU A 173 7.37 7.45 -3.45
N THR A 174 7.76 6.26 -3.00
CA THR A 174 8.74 5.40 -3.68
C THR A 174 8.27 5.05 -5.09
N LEU A 175 7.01 4.66 -5.27
CA LEU A 175 6.44 4.41 -6.61
C LEU A 175 6.49 5.65 -7.50
N GLY A 176 6.29 6.84 -6.95
CA GLY A 176 6.44 8.09 -7.69
C GLY A 176 7.86 8.33 -8.18
N GLN A 177 8.87 7.99 -7.36
CA GLN A 177 10.27 8.05 -7.75
C GLN A 177 10.60 6.97 -8.79
N THR A 178 10.12 5.73 -8.60
CA THR A 178 10.28 4.64 -9.56
C THR A 178 9.70 5.01 -10.92
N LYS A 179 8.51 5.64 -10.96
CA LYS A 179 7.90 6.17 -12.18
C LYS A 179 8.87 7.09 -12.92
N LYS A 180 9.39 8.11 -12.23
CA LYS A 180 10.33 9.07 -12.80
C LYS A 180 11.59 8.41 -13.34
N THR A 181 12.20 7.50 -12.57
CA THR A 181 13.39 6.74 -12.99
C THR A 181 13.12 5.92 -14.24
N ILE A 182 11.94 5.28 -14.35
CA ILE A 182 11.56 4.53 -15.54
C ILE A 182 11.45 5.46 -16.74
N GLU A 183 10.79 6.62 -16.60
CA GLU A 183 10.71 7.60 -17.69
C GLU A 183 12.10 8.06 -18.17
N ASP A 184 13.00 8.35 -17.23
CA ASP A 184 14.38 8.74 -17.53
C ASP A 184 15.14 7.62 -18.26
N VAL A 185 15.04 6.37 -17.80
CA VAL A 185 15.67 5.21 -18.43
C VAL A 185 15.15 4.99 -19.85
N PHE A 186 13.83 5.04 -20.07
CA PHE A 186 13.27 4.89 -21.41
C PHE A 186 13.70 6.02 -22.35
N SER A 187 13.78 7.26 -21.85
CA SER A 187 14.31 8.39 -22.60
C SER A 187 15.77 8.17 -23.02
N LEU A 188 16.61 7.71 -22.09
CA LEU A 188 18.01 7.36 -22.37
C LEU A 188 18.14 6.23 -23.39
N ILE A 189 17.35 5.17 -23.27
CA ILE A 189 17.36 4.04 -24.22
C ILE A 189 16.96 4.52 -25.62
N LYS A 190 15.96 5.40 -25.74
CA LYS A 190 15.59 5.98 -27.04
C LYS A 190 16.72 6.77 -27.66
N ILE A 191 17.39 7.63 -26.89
CA ILE A 191 18.54 8.41 -27.37
C ILE A 191 19.68 7.47 -27.79
N ALA A 192 19.98 6.46 -26.98
CA ALA A 192 21.01 5.47 -27.30
C ALA A 192 20.68 4.69 -28.58
N ASN A 193 19.42 4.30 -28.79
CA ASN A 193 18.97 3.62 -30.00
C ASN A 193 19.11 4.51 -31.24
N VAL A 194 18.77 5.80 -31.15
CA VAL A 194 18.96 6.77 -32.24
C VAL A 194 20.45 6.97 -32.56
N LEU A 195 21.30 7.11 -31.54
CA LEU A 195 22.75 7.25 -31.73
C LEU A 195 23.36 6.00 -32.37
N PHE A 196 22.98 4.81 -31.87
CA PHE A 196 23.42 3.55 -32.43
C PHE A 196 23.00 3.42 -33.89
N PHE A 197 21.75 3.73 -34.20
CA PHE A 197 21.25 3.76 -35.57
C PHE A 197 22.09 4.69 -36.45
N PHE A 198 22.39 5.90 -36.00
CA PHE A 198 23.23 6.85 -36.75
C PHE A 198 24.65 6.32 -37.01
N VAL A 199 25.30 5.72 -36.00
CA VAL A 199 26.63 5.11 -36.16
C VAL A 199 26.61 3.99 -37.20
N VAL A 200 25.62 3.10 -37.11
CA VAL A 200 25.46 2.00 -38.06
C VAL A 200 25.20 2.52 -39.47
N VAL A 201 24.30 3.51 -39.63
CA VAL A 201 24.04 4.16 -40.93
C VAL A 201 25.31 4.78 -41.51
N SER A 202 26.11 5.48 -40.70
CA SER A 202 27.39 6.05 -41.13
C SER A 202 28.38 4.98 -41.61
N MET A 203 28.44 3.82 -40.94
CA MET A 203 29.28 2.70 -41.38
C MET A 203 28.83 2.15 -42.74
N PHE A 204 27.52 1.94 -42.92
CA PHE A 204 26.97 1.52 -44.21
C PHE A 204 27.21 2.58 -45.29
N PHE A 205 27.08 3.87 -44.96
CA PHE A 205 27.35 4.96 -45.88
C PHE A 205 28.82 4.97 -46.34
N MET A 206 29.79 4.81 -45.44
CA MET A 206 31.21 4.69 -45.83
C MET A 206 31.46 3.46 -46.72
N LEU A 207 30.82 2.32 -46.42
CA LEU A 207 30.92 1.11 -47.26
C LEU A 207 30.34 1.34 -48.66
N THR A 208 29.20 2.01 -48.77
CA THR A 208 28.58 2.33 -50.07
C THR A 208 29.44 3.31 -50.86
N LEU A 209 29.96 4.37 -50.24
CA LEU A 209 30.89 5.32 -50.88
C LEU A 209 32.17 4.62 -51.38
N ASN A 210 32.77 3.75 -50.57
CA ASN A 210 33.95 2.98 -50.96
C ASN A 210 33.67 2.02 -52.13
N SER A 211 32.48 1.41 -52.15
CA SER A 211 32.07 0.56 -53.27
C SER A 211 31.83 1.38 -54.55
N LEU A 212 31.19 2.55 -54.43
CA LEU A 212 30.86 3.45 -55.53
C LEU A 212 32.11 4.08 -56.16
N ALA A 213 33.04 4.58 -55.35
CA ALA A 213 34.31 5.13 -55.82
C ALA A 213 35.18 4.09 -56.54
N GLY A 214 34.98 2.81 -56.26
CA GLY A 214 35.62 1.72 -57.00
C GLY A 214 34.87 1.29 -58.27
N LEU A 215 33.63 1.72 -58.47
CA LEU A 215 32.82 1.35 -59.63
C LEU A 215 33.01 2.32 -60.80
N ILE A 216 33.21 3.60 -60.49
CA ILE A 216 33.58 4.71 -61.39
C ILE A 216 35.04 4.57 -61.81
#